data_AF-A0A1G2V902-F1
#
_entry.id   AF-A0A1G2V902-F1
#
_cell.length_a   1.000
_cell.length_b   1.000
_cell.length_c   1.000
_cell.angle_alpha   90.00
_cell.angle_beta   90.00
_cell.angle_gamma   90.00
#
_symmetry.space_group_name_H-M   'P 1'
#
loop_
_entity.id
_entity.type
_entity.pdbx_description
1 polymer ?
#
loop_
_entity_poly.entity_id
_entity_poly.type
_entity_poly.pdbx_seq_one_letter_code
_entity_poly.pdbx_strand_id
1 'polypeptide(L)'
;MSFEKPTEKNKGVQIEYTYKGKYGEILSKGKDDNFDLTVPEGAIEFDGYMRTSYDNFVFQGSIEEAKELLANIKRLEKLTVELQNIENQLLVARSKRKVSPIEDLKRIKEDILKEMDSLEKATNVYKI
;
A
#
# COMPACT_ATOMS: atom_id res chain seq x y z
N MET A 1 18.42 10.93 29.24
CA MET A 1 17.17 10.95 28.45
C MET A 1 17.30 9.86 27.40
N SER A 2 16.54 8.78 27.57
CA SER A 2 16.55 7.67 26.62
C SER A 2 15.76 8.08 25.40
N PHE A 3 16.43 8.13 24.25
CA PHE A 3 15.77 8.24 22.96
C PHE A 3 15.17 6.87 22.67
N GLU A 4 13.88 6.68 22.96
CA GLU A 4 13.15 5.53 22.44
C GLU A 4 13.23 5.62 20.92
N LYS A 5 13.93 4.66 20.29
CA LYS A 5 13.87 4.46 18.84
C LYS A 5 12.38 4.41 18.45
N PRO A 6 11.96 5.01 17.33
CA PRO A 6 10.61 4.83 16.84
C PRO A 6 10.32 3.34 16.77
N THR A 7 9.37 2.89 17.58
CA THR A 7 9.01 1.49 17.72
C THR A 7 8.62 0.95 16.35
N GLU A 8 9.40 -0.02 15.91
CA GLU A 8 9.27 -0.87 14.73
C GLU A 8 7.97 -1.67 14.79
N LYS A 9 6.83 -1.00 14.59
CA LYS A 9 5.50 -1.59 14.45
C LYS A 9 4.72 -0.87 13.36
N ASN A 10 5.31 -0.73 12.18
CA ASN A 10 4.48 -0.83 10.98
C ASN A 10 4.07 -2.30 10.93
N LYS A 11 2.87 -2.60 11.45
CA LYS A 11 2.17 -3.84 11.14
C LYS A 11 1.94 -3.79 9.63
N GLY A 12 2.88 -4.36 8.89
CA GLY A 12 2.77 -4.55 7.46
C GLY A 12 1.46 -5.25 7.15
N VAL A 13 0.95 -4.99 5.96
CA VAL A 13 -0.23 -5.68 5.48
C VAL A 13 0.12 -7.16 5.33
N GLN A 14 -0.74 -8.03 5.84
CA GLN A 14 -0.60 -9.48 5.68
C GLN A 14 -1.56 -9.95 4.60
N ILE A 15 -1.06 -10.68 3.62
CA ILE A 15 -1.89 -11.27 2.57
C ILE A 15 -1.91 -12.77 2.77
N GLU A 16 -3.09 -13.31 3.05
CA GLU A 16 -3.35 -14.74 2.90
C GLU A 16 -3.98 -14.98 1.54
N TYR A 17 -3.47 -15.95 0.79
CA TYR A 17 -3.90 -16.13 -0.60
C TYR A 17 -3.92 -17.60 -1.02
N THR A 18 -4.71 -17.86 -2.06
CA THR A 18 -4.81 -19.11 -2.78
C THR A 18 -4.82 -18.84 -4.28
N TYR A 19 -3.93 -19.51 -5.01
CA TYR A 19 -3.92 -19.54 -6.46
C TYR A 19 -4.64 -20.78 -6.96
N LYS A 20 -5.56 -20.60 -7.91
CA LYS A 20 -6.30 -21.70 -8.55
C LYS A 20 -5.94 -21.83 -10.02
N GLY A 21 -5.87 -23.08 -10.48
CA GLY A 21 -5.62 -23.46 -11.87
C GLY A 21 -6.90 -23.44 -12.70
N LYS A 22 -6.77 -23.83 -13.97
CA LYS A 22 -7.87 -23.75 -14.95
C LYS A 22 -9.10 -24.58 -14.57
N TYR A 23 -8.92 -25.60 -13.75
CA TYR A 23 -10.00 -26.50 -13.30
C TYR A 23 -10.39 -26.25 -11.84
N GLY A 24 -10.00 -25.10 -11.27
CA GLY A 24 -10.27 -24.74 -9.88
C GLY A 24 -9.41 -25.51 -8.86
N GLU A 25 -8.43 -26.30 -9.32
CA GLU A 25 -7.47 -26.98 -8.46
C GLU A 25 -6.58 -25.95 -7.75
N ILE A 26 -6.33 -26.16 -6.46
CA ILE A 26 -5.43 -25.28 -5.70
C ILE A 26 -4.00 -25.58 -6.16
N LEU A 27 -3.37 -24.61 -6.81
CA LEU A 27 -1.97 -24.70 -7.25
C LEU A 27 -1.00 -24.27 -6.15
N SER A 28 -1.39 -23.29 -5.35
CA SER A 28 -0.59 -22.81 -4.22
C SER A 28 -1.47 -22.03 -3.24
N LYS A 29 -1.07 -22.00 -1.97
CA LYS A 29 -1.64 -21.13 -0.94
C LYS A 29 -0.54 -20.65 -0.01
N GLY A 30 -0.65 -19.44 0.52
CA GLY A 30 0.41 -18.86 1.33
C GLY A 30 -0.06 -17.69 2.19
N LYS A 31 0.87 -17.21 3.02
CA LYS A 31 0.77 -15.94 3.73
C LYS A 31 2.04 -15.15 3.45
N ASP A 32 1.91 -13.89 3.05
CA ASP A 32 3.02 -13.01 2.77
C ASP A 32 2.85 -11.68 3.49
N ASP A 33 3.87 -11.29 4.26
CA ASP A 33 3.95 -10.03 4.99
C ASP A 33 4.67 -8.93 4.18
N ASN A 34 5.25 -9.29 3.02
CA ASN A 34 6.09 -8.45 2.17
C ASN A 34 5.51 -8.22 0.75
N PHE A 35 4.31 -8.72 0.46
CA PHE A 35 3.65 -8.59 -0.86
C PHE A 35 4.44 -9.14 -2.06
N ASP A 36 5.41 -10.03 -1.85
CA ASP A 36 6.20 -10.60 -2.93
C ASP A 36 5.54 -11.88 -3.46
N LEU A 37 4.34 -11.67 -4.02
CA LEU A 37 3.46 -12.72 -4.52
C LEU A 37 4.02 -13.34 -5.80
N THR A 38 4.75 -14.44 -5.64
CA THR A 38 5.19 -15.25 -6.77
C THR A 38 4.00 -16.03 -7.32
N VAL A 39 3.59 -15.70 -8.56
CA VAL A 39 2.51 -16.42 -9.26
C VAL A 39 3.06 -17.75 -9.79
N PRO A 40 2.50 -18.90 -9.38
CA PRO A 40 2.91 -20.18 -9.90
C PRO A 40 2.46 -20.36 -11.36
N GLU A 41 3.27 -21.07 -12.15
CA GLU A 41 2.95 -21.38 -13.54
C GLU A 41 1.59 -22.12 -13.63
N GLY A 42 0.73 -21.69 -14.56
CA GLY A 42 -0.60 -22.28 -14.76
C GLY A 42 -1.72 -21.74 -13.87
N ALA A 43 -1.43 -20.83 -12.95
CA ALA A 43 -2.48 -20.13 -12.21
C ALA A 43 -3.27 -19.19 -13.13
N ILE A 44 -4.59 -19.16 -12.96
CA ILE A 44 -5.48 -18.24 -13.69
C ILE A 44 -6.39 -17.42 -12.76
N GLU A 45 -6.56 -17.85 -11.52
CA GLU A 45 -7.43 -17.22 -10.53
C GLU A 45 -6.67 -16.99 -9.22
N PHE A 46 -7.00 -15.88 -8.58
CA PHE A 46 -6.46 -15.50 -7.28
C PHE A 46 -7.61 -15.20 -6.31
N ASP A 47 -7.54 -15.82 -5.15
CA ASP A 47 -8.49 -15.67 -4.04
C ASP A 47 -7.70 -15.35 -2.78
N GLY A 48 -7.89 -14.16 -2.22
CA GLY A 48 -7.04 -13.65 -1.16
C GLY A 48 -7.76 -12.79 -0.15
N TYR A 49 -7.26 -12.83 1.08
CA TYR A 49 -7.67 -11.97 2.17
C TYR A 49 -6.48 -11.13 2.60
N MET A 50 -6.63 -9.81 2.51
CA MET A 50 -5.61 -8.85 2.84
C MET A 50 -5.99 -8.11 4.12
N ARG A 51 -5.15 -8.22 5.13
CA ARG A 51 -5.32 -7.54 6.41
C ARG A 51 -4.33 -6.41 6.52
N THR A 52 -4.83 -5.18 6.47
CA THR A 52 -4.02 -3.99 6.75
C THR A 52 -4.14 -3.63 8.23
N SER A 53 -3.37 -2.63 8.67
CA SER A 53 -3.49 -2.08 10.03
C SER A 53 -4.81 -1.33 10.28
N TYR A 54 -5.55 -1.00 9.23
CA TYR A 54 -6.77 -0.19 9.29
C TYR A 54 -8.02 -0.93 8.81
N ASP A 55 -7.91 -1.95 7.95
CA ASP A 55 -9.05 -2.64 7.35
C ASP A 55 -8.76 -4.09 6.93
N ASN A 56 -9.84 -4.82 6.66
CA ASN A 56 -9.84 -6.18 6.14
C ASN A 56 -10.45 -6.19 4.73
N PHE A 57 -9.69 -6.64 3.73
CA PHE A 57 -10.12 -6.70 2.34
C PHE A 57 -10.18 -8.15 1.88
N VAL A 58 -11.32 -8.56 1.34
CA VAL A 58 -11.46 -9.84 0.63
C VAL A 58 -11.35 -9.53 -0.85
N PHE A 59 -10.41 -10.14 -1.55
CA PHE A 59 -10.24 -9.98 -2.99
C PHE A 59 -10.44 -11.32 -3.68
N GLN A 60 -11.35 -11.33 -4.64
CA GLN A 60 -11.57 -12.45 -5.54
C GLN A 60 -11.59 -11.90 -6.97
N GLY A 61 -10.67 -12.34 -7.80
CA GLY A 61 -10.52 -11.82 -9.16
C GLY A 61 -9.51 -12.59 -9.99
N SER A 62 -9.22 -12.08 -11.18
CA SER A 62 -8.14 -12.59 -12.01
C SER A 62 -6.77 -12.25 -11.41
N ILE A 63 -5.73 -12.96 -11.85
CA ILE A 63 -4.35 -12.71 -11.42
C ILE A 63 -3.88 -11.31 -11.84
N GLU A 64 -4.27 -10.84 -13.02
CA GLU A 64 -3.91 -9.52 -13.53
C GLU A 64 -4.52 -8.40 -12.67
N GLU A 65 -5.79 -8.53 -12.28
CA GLU A 65 -6.44 -7.61 -11.33
C GLU A 65 -5.76 -7.66 -9.95
N ALA A 66 -5.39 -8.86 -9.47
CA ALA A 66 -4.68 -9.01 -8.21
C ALA A 66 -3.31 -8.30 -8.24
N LYS A 67 -2.53 -8.46 -9.31
CA LYS A 67 -1.24 -7.77 -9.50
C LYS A 67 -1.40 -6.25 -9.53
N GLU A 68 -2.41 -5.75 -10.22
CA GLU A 68 -2.70 -4.32 -10.29
C GLU A 68 -3.06 -3.75 -8.92
N LEU A 69 -3.93 -4.46 -8.17
CA LEU A 69 -4.30 -4.07 -6.81
C LEU A 69 -3.10 -4.04 -5.86
N LEU A 70 -2.25 -5.08 -5.89
CA LEU A 70 -1.03 -5.15 -5.06
C LEU A 70 -0.06 -4.01 -5.41
N ALA A 71 0.11 -3.71 -6.70
CA ALA A 71 0.94 -2.60 -7.15
C ALA A 71 0.41 -1.25 -6.65
N ASN A 72 -0.92 -1.05 -6.68
CA ASN A 72 -1.56 0.16 -6.17
C ASN A 72 -1.38 0.32 -4.66
N ILE A 73 -1.52 -0.77 -3.89
CA ILE A 73 -1.33 -0.75 -2.44
C ILE A 73 0.13 -0.44 -2.07
N LYS A 74 1.10 -1.05 -2.75
CA LYS A 74 2.53 -0.74 -2.56
C LYS A 74 2.85 0.73 -2.86
N ARG A 75 2.22 1.28 -3.89
CA ARG A 75 2.35 2.70 -4.25
C ARG A 75 1.75 3.60 -3.18
N LEU A 76 0.57 3.26 -2.63
CA LEU A 76 -0.06 3.96 -1.51
C LEU A 76 0.82 3.98 -0.25
N GLU A 77 1.44 2.86 0.11
CA GLU A 77 2.37 2.81 1.25
C GLU A 77 3.57 3.74 1.04
N LYS A 78 4.16 3.74 -0.17
CA LYS A 78 5.27 4.63 -0.51
C LYS A 78 4.87 6.11 -0.42
N LEU A 79 3.72 6.47 -0.97
CA LEU A 79 3.19 7.83 -0.91
C LEU A 79 2.89 8.27 0.53
N THR A 80 2.43 7.35 1.37
CA THR A 80 2.20 7.62 2.81
C THR A 80 3.50 7.99 3.52
N VAL A 81 4.59 7.26 3.26
CA VAL A 81 5.92 7.57 3.81
C VAL A 81 6.46 8.89 3.25
N GLU A 82 6.28 9.14 1.96
CA GLU A 82 6.67 10.41 1.34
C GLU A 82 5.90 11.59 1.94
N LEU A 83 4.60 11.46 2.17
CA LEU A 83 3.77 12.46 2.83
C LEU A 83 4.29 12.79 4.23
N GLN A 84 4.58 11.77 5.06
CA GLN A 84 5.17 11.97 6.39
C GLN A 84 6.50 12.72 6.33
N ASN A 85 7.35 12.42 5.34
CA ASN A 85 8.61 13.14 5.14
C ASN A 85 8.38 14.61 4.76
N ILE A 86 7.44 14.89 3.86
CA ILE A 86 7.07 16.27 3.48
C ILE A 86 6.50 17.04 4.67
N GLU A 87 5.68 16.41 5.50
CA GLU A 87 5.15 17.03 6.73
C GLU A 87 6.25 17.38 7.73
N ASN A 88 7.23 16.48 7.92
CA ASN A 88 8.40 16.74 8.74
C ASN A 88 9.24 17.91 8.17
N GLN A 89 9.44 17.95 6.84
CA GLN A 89 10.14 19.04 6.18
C GLN A 89 9.41 20.38 6.33
N LEU A 90 8.08 20.38 6.22
CA LEU A 90 7.24 21.56 6.46
C LEU A 90 7.37 22.06 7.91
N LEU A 91 7.39 21.16 8.89
CA LEU A 91 7.60 21.50 10.30
C LEU A 91 8.95 22.20 10.50
N VAL A 92 10.02 21.65 9.90
CA VAL A 92 11.37 22.23 9.95
C VAL A 92 11.47 23.56 9.20
N ALA A 93 10.81 23.69 8.04
CA ALA A 93 10.81 24.93 7.27
C ALA A 93 10.08 26.06 8.00
N ARG A 94 8.96 25.74 8.67
CA ARG A 94 8.21 26.65 9.55
C ARG A 94 9.04 27.09 10.75
N SER A 95 9.75 26.16 11.41
CA SER A 95 10.61 26.50 12.56
C SER A 95 11.79 27.39 12.15
N LYS A 96 12.29 27.24 10.92
CA LYS A 96 13.36 28.07 10.33
C LYS A 96 12.85 29.38 9.68
N ARG A 97 11.54 29.68 9.73
CA ARG A 97 10.88 30.85 9.12
C ARG A 97 11.23 31.04 7.63
N LYS A 98 11.48 29.96 6.88
CA LYS A 98 11.79 30.03 5.44
C LYS A 98 10.50 29.94 4.63
N VAL A 99 10.05 31.05 4.04
CA VAL A 99 8.75 31.14 3.35
C VAL A 99 8.72 30.40 2.01
N SER A 100 9.73 30.58 1.14
CA SER A 100 9.76 29.95 -0.20
C SER A 100 9.73 28.41 -0.16
N PRO A 101 10.52 27.70 0.69
CA PRO A 101 10.44 26.24 0.78
C PRO A 101 9.09 25.72 1.28
N ILE A 102 8.29 26.54 1.98
CA ILE A 102 7.00 26.11 2.51
C ILE A 102 5.94 26.00 1.41
N GLU A 103 5.96 26.90 0.41
CA GLU A 103 4.98 26.86 -0.68
C GLU A 103 5.22 25.67 -1.61
N ASP A 104 6.48 25.39 -1.95
CA ASP A 104 6.83 24.23 -2.78
C ASP A 104 6.46 22.91 -2.09
N LEU A 105 6.78 22.78 -0.79
CA LEU A 105 6.41 21.60 -0.01
C LEU A 105 4.89 21.44 0.16
N LYS A 106 4.14 22.54 0.23
CA LYS A 106 2.66 22.48 0.23
C LYS A 106 2.11 21.96 -1.09
N ARG A 107 2.66 22.40 -2.23
CA ARG A 107 2.25 21.91 -3.55
C ARG A 107 2.53 20.42 -3.70
N ILE A 108 3.74 19.98 -3.33
CA ILE A 108 4.10 18.55 -3.35
C ILE A 108 3.16 17.73 -2.45
N LYS A 109 2.83 18.24 -1.26
CA LYS A 109 1.85 17.60 -0.38
C LYS A 109 0.47 17.46 -1.04
N GLU A 110 -0.03 18.49 -1.70
CA GLU A 110 -1.32 18.44 -2.40
C GLU A 110 -1.31 17.43 -3.56
N ASP A 111 -0.21 17.34 -4.31
CA ASP A 111 -0.08 16.39 -5.42
C ASP A 111 -0.04 14.93 -4.91
N ILE A 112 0.70 14.67 -3.83
CA ILE A 112 0.72 13.34 -3.17
C ILE A 112 -0.68 12.96 -2.69
N LEU A 113 -1.40 13.88 -2.05
CA LEU A 113 -2.76 13.60 -1.57
C LEU A 113 -3.75 13.30 -2.70
N LYS A 114 -3.63 13.98 -3.85
CA LYS A 114 -4.45 13.67 -5.04
C LYS A 114 -4.13 12.30 -5.61
N GLU A 115 -2.85 11.93 -5.64
CA GLU A 115 -2.43 10.61 -6.11
C GLU A 115 -2.92 9.51 -5.18
N MET A 116 -2.86 9.72 -3.86
CA MET A 116 -3.42 8.80 -2.87
C MET A 116 -4.93 8.63 -3.04
N ASP A 117 -5.70 9.72 -3.17
CA ASP A 117 -7.15 9.66 -3.40
C ASP A 117 -7.49 8.91 -4.70
N SER A 118 -6.71 9.09 -5.77
CA SER A 118 -6.90 8.37 -7.02
C SER A 118 -6.65 6.86 -6.86
N LEU A 119 -5.60 6.48 -6.13
CA LEU A 119 -5.24 5.09 -5.90
C LEU A 119 -6.23 4.41 -4.95
N GLU A 120 -6.68 5.10 -3.90
CA GLU A 120 -7.73 4.60 -2.99
C GLU A 120 -9.04 4.33 -3.75
N LYS A 121 -9.43 5.21 -4.67
CA LYS A 121 -10.60 4.99 -5.52
C LYS A 121 -10.42 3.79 -6.44
N ALA A 122 -9.25 3.64 -7.06
CA ALA A 122 -8.93 2.48 -7.91
C ALA A 122 -8.97 1.16 -7.10
N THR A 123 -8.50 1.20 -5.85
CA THR A 123 -8.55 0.06 -4.92
C THR A 123 -9.99 -0.25 -4.45
N ASN A 124 -10.85 0.75 -4.26
CA ASN A 124 -12.26 0.57 -3.90
C ASN A 124 -13.17 0.05 -5.04
N VAL A 125 -12.69 0.02 -6.30
CA VAL A 125 -13.43 -0.61 -7.41
C VAL A 125 -13.54 -2.12 -7.22
N TYR A 126 -12.59 -2.73 -6.49
CA TYR A 126 -12.60 -4.14 -6.12
C TYR A 126 -13.48 -4.32 -4.87
N LYS A 127 -14.79 -4.16 -5.07
CA LYS A 127 -15.90 -4.18 -4.09
C LYS A 127 -15.60 -4.87 -2.75
N ILE A 128 -15.56 -4.03 -1.71
CA ILE A 128 -15.82 -4.35 -0.28
C ILE A 128 -17.34 -4.60 -0.10
#